data_AF-A0A1K2FUG6-F1
#
_entry.id   AF-A0A1K2FUG6-F1
#
_cell.length_a   1.000
_cell.length_b   1.000
_cell.length_c   1.000
_cell.angle_alpha   90.00
_cell.angle_beta   90.00
_cell.angle_gamma   90.00
#
_symmetry.space_group_name_H-M   'P 1'
#
loop_
_entity.id
_entity.type
_entity.pdbx_description
1 polymer ?
#
loop_
_entity_poly.entity_id
_entity_poly.type
_entity_poly.pdbx_seq_one_letter_code
_entity_poly.pdbx_strand_id
1 'polypeptide(L)'
;MDGRGVLSVSVLRWDRAPEPTDWGKVGSPYKYAAQRKVAFAGYASIGSDHAVVQATCNTRNAYMSVEVDFWGDRVENTPTGYKKLQRFLNSFVPEETKKFGCTH
;
A
#
# COMPACT_ATOMS: atom_id res chain seq x y z
N MET A 1 17.13 -1.19 -24.28
CA MET A 1 16.74 -0.86 -22.89
C MET A 1 15.33 -1.40 -22.71
N ASP A 2 15.19 -2.58 -22.14
CA ASP A 2 13.87 -3.16 -21.87
C ASP A 2 13.37 -2.56 -20.56
N GLY A 3 12.76 -1.38 -20.67
CA GLY A 3 12.21 -0.63 -19.55
C GLY A 3 10.96 -1.29 -18.99
N ARG A 4 11.11 -2.45 -18.34
CA ARG A 4 10.06 -2.94 -17.42
C ARG A 4 10.08 -2.00 -16.22
N GLY A 5 9.01 -1.21 -16.05
CA GLY A 5 8.83 -0.37 -14.89
C GLY A 5 9.01 -1.21 -13.63
N VAL A 6 10.03 -0.90 -12.83
CA VAL A 6 10.38 -1.68 -11.64
C VAL A 6 9.34 -1.43 -10.53
N LEU A 7 8.67 -0.28 -10.55
CA LEU A 7 7.71 0.15 -9.54
C LEU A 7 6.53 0.86 -10.20
N SER A 8 5.30 0.50 -9.82
CA SER A 8 4.07 1.22 -10.13
C SER A 8 3.43 1.68 -8.82
N VAL A 9 2.89 2.90 -8.80
CA VAL A 9 2.17 3.45 -7.64
C VAL A 9 0.89 4.11 -8.12
N SER A 10 -0.24 3.67 -7.57
CA SER A 10 -1.55 4.25 -7.79
C SER A 10 -2.05 4.86 -6.48
N VAL A 11 -2.53 6.09 -6.55
CA VAL A 11 -3.05 6.82 -5.40
C VAL A 11 -4.48 7.26 -5.70
N LEU A 12 -5.42 6.78 -4.89
CA LEU A 12 -6.85 6.98 -5.08
C LEU A 12 -7.43 7.65 -3.83
N ARG A 13 -8.20 8.71 -4.02
CA ARG A 13 -8.97 9.36 -2.97
C ARG A 13 -10.45 9.02 -3.14
N TRP A 14 -11.12 8.75 -2.03
CA TRP A 14 -12.54 8.43 -1.96
C TRP A 14 -13.21 9.39 -0.98
N ASP A 15 -14.36 9.94 -1.34
CA ASP A 15 -15.17 10.79 -0.44
C ASP A 15 -16.29 10.01 0.26
N ARG A 16 -16.19 8.67 0.25
CA ARG A 16 -17.00 7.76 1.07
C ARG A 16 -16.15 6.61 1.59
N ALA A 17 -16.60 6.01 2.68
CA ALA A 17 -16.00 4.77 3.18
C ALA A 17 -16.01 3.71 2.08
N PRO A 18 -14.86 3.07 1.78
CA PRO A 18 -14.84 1.91 0.91
C PRO A 18 -15.64 0.79 1.54
N GLU A 19 -16.15 -0.12 0.71
CA GLU A 19 -16.90 -1.28 1.21
C GLU A 19 -16.06 -2.08 2.20
N PRO A 20 -16.69 -2.71 3.22
CA PRO A 20 -15.99 -3.56 4.17
C PRO A 20 -15.08 -4.55 3.45
N THR A 21 -13.77 -4.36 3.63
CA THR A 21 -12.75 -5.12 2.91
C THR A 21 -12.08 -6.08 3.86
N ASP A 22 -12.01 -7.37 3.50
CA ASP A 22 -11.22 -8.36 4.22
C ASP A 22 -9.73 -8.17 3.91
N TRP A 23 -9.08 -7.31 4.67
CA TRP A 23 -7.66 -6.96 4.53
C TRP A 23 -6.70 -8.15 4.64
N GLY A 24 -7.14 -9.26 5.24
CA GLY A 24 -6.40 -10.52 5.27
C GLY A 24 -6.37 -11.23 3.91
N LYS A 25 -7.39 -10.98 3.06
CA LYS A 25 -7.52 -11.58 1.73
C LYS A 25 -7.09 -10.67 0.59
N VAL A 26 -7.06 -9.35 0.79
CA VAL A 26 -6.62 -8.37 -0.24
C VAL A 26 -5.29 -8.79 -0.87
N GLY A 27 -4.31 -9.15 -0.04
CA GLY A 27 -3.00 -9.56 -0.51
C GLY A 27 -2.89 -11.05 -0.85
N SER A 28 -3.92 -11.87 -0.65
CA SER A 28 -3.82 -13.35 -0.77
C SER A 28 -3.28 -13.90 -2.09
N PRO A 29 -3.43 -13.24 -3.26
CA PRO A 29 -2.77 -13.68 -4.49
C PRO A 29 -1.23 -13.55 -4.45
N TYR A 30 -0.70 -12.72 -3.56
CA TYR A 30 0.71 -12.35 -3.51
C TYR A 30 1.45 -13.07 -2.38
N LYS A 31 2.67 -13.51 -2.67
CA LYS A 31 3.45 -14.29 -1.72
C LYS A 31 3.85 -13.44 -0.52
N TYR A 32 3.87 -14.05 0.67
CA TYR A 32 4.17 -13.41 1.95
C TYR A 32 3.20 -12.28 2.34
N ALA A 33 2.13 -12.08 1.58
CA ALA A 33 1.16 -11.06 1.89
C ALA A 33 0.46 -11.35 3.20
N ALA A 34 0.36 -10.31 4.02
CA ALA A 34 -0.49 -10.35 5.18
C ALA A 34 -0.80 -8.93 5.64
N GLN A 35 -1.87 -8.82 6.42
CA GLN A 35 -2.26 -7.58 7.04
C GLN A 35 -1.16 -7.10 8.01
N ARG A 36 -0.90 -5.80 7.99
CA ARG A 36 0.10 -5.15 8.86
C ARG A 36 -0.54 -3.96 9.55
N LYS A 37 -0.09 -3.72 10.78
CA LYS A 37 -0.37 -2.47 11.48
C LYS A 37 0.46 -1.36 10.83
N VAL A 38 -0.16 -0.20 10.68
CA VAL A 38 0.46 1.04 10.19
C VAL A 38 0.49 2.06 11.32
N ALA A 39 1.36 3.05 11.20
CA ALA A 39 1.52 4.10 12.21
C ALA A 39 0.44 5.19 12.17
N PHE A 40 -0.45 5.13 11.18
CA PHE A 40 -1.57 6.06 10.97
C PHE A 40 -2.91 5.32 11.06
N ALA A 41 -4.00 6.05 11.16
CA ALA A 41 -5.35 5.48 11.13
C ALA A 41 -5.63 4.83 9.77
N GLY A 42 -5.69 3.50 9.72
CA GLY A 42 -5.86 2.78 8.45
C GLY A 42 -5.50 1.31 8.48
N TYR A 43 -5.34 0.74 7.29
CA TYR A 43 -5.04 -0.67 7.06
C TYR A 43 -3.94 -0.82 6.01
N ALA A 44 -3.14 -1.88 6.11
CA ALA A 44 -2.21 -2.26 5.07
C ALA A 44 -2.19 -3.78 4.87
N SER A 45 -2.12 -4.21 3.62
CA SER A 45 -1.79 -5.58 3.21
C SER A 45 -0.53 -5.50 2.36
N ILE A 46 0.55 -6.16 2.79
CA ILE A 46 1.88 -6.02 2.17
C ILE A 46 2.42 -7.42 1.84
N GLY A 47 2.60 -7.70 0.55
CA GLY A 47 3.27 -8.87 0.00
C GLY A 47 4.71 -8.61 -0.43
N SER A 48 5.29 -9.52 -1.22
CA SER A 48 6.65 -9.38 -1.77
C SER A 48 6.77 -8.33 -2.87
N ASP A 49 5.71 -8.19 -3.65
CA ASP A 49 5.65 -7.51 -4.95
C ASP A 49 4.39 -6.66 -5.11
N HIS A 50 3.49 -6.70 -4.13
CA HIS A 50 2.28 -5.91 -4.13
C HIS A 50 1.94 -5.44 -2.73
N ALA A 51 1.42 -4.23 -2.62
CA ALA A 51 0.86 -3.72 -1.38
C ALA A 51 -0.34 -2.82 -1.64
N VAL A 52 -1.34 -2.97 -0.77
CA VAL A 52 -2.47 -2.05 -0.68
C VAL A 52 -2.46 -1.44 0.70
N VAL A 53 -2.47 -0.12 0.75
CA VAL A 53 -2.52 0.66 1.97
C VAL A 53 -3.72 1.58 1.89
N GLN A 54 -4.50 1.66 2.97
CA GLN A 54 -5.59 2.59 3.10
C GLN A 54 -5.36 3.46 4.33
N ALA A 55 -5.39 4.77 4.14
CA ALA A 55 -5.38 5.76 5.19
C ALA A 55 -6.77 6.41 5.32
N THR A 56 -7.19 6.61 6.56
CA THR A 56 -8.38 7.39 6.91
C THR A 56 -7.97 8.86 7.01
N CYS A 57 -8.73 9.75 6.38
CA CYS A 57 -8.45 11.18 6.42
C CYS A 57 -9.19 11.87 7.58
N ASN A 58 -8.80 13.11 7.89
CA ASN A 58 -9.35 13.86 9.02
C ASN A 58 -10.85 14.17 8.86
N THR A 59 -11.38 14.17 7.64
CA THR A 59 -12.82 14.24 7.39
C THR A 59 -13.42 12.83 7.43
N ARG A 60 -14.52 12.66 8.18
CA ARG A 60 -15.16 11.35 8.44
C ARG A 60 -15.50 10.52 7.20
N ASN A 61 -15.51 11.14 6.03
CA ASN A 61 -15.90 10.50 4.78
C ASN A 61 -14.75 10.38 3.78
N ALA A 62 -13.56 10.93 4.05
CA ALA A 62 -12.46 10.84 3.09
C ALA A 62 -11.46 9.72 3.44
N TYR A 63 -11.09 8.96 2.43
CA TYR A 63 -10.16 7.85 2.51
C TYR A 63 -9.17 7.96 1.36
N MET A 64 -7.97 7.43 1.57
CA MET A 64 -6.92 7.39 0.57
C MET A 64 -6.37 5.98 0.47
N SER A 65 -6.41 5.40 -0.72
CA SER A 65 -5.79 4.12 -1.02
C SER A 65 -4.51 4.35 -1.80
N VAL A 66 -3.43 3.71 -1.38
CA VAL A 66 -2.16 3.63 -2.09
C VAL A 66 -1.94 2.17 -2.46
N GLU A 67 -1.87 1.90 -3.74
CA GLU A 67 -1.57 0.59 -4.31
C GLU A 67 -0.20 0.64 -4.97
N VAL A 68 0.64 -0.34 -4.67
CA VAL A 68 2.03 -0.37 -5.12
C VAL A 68 2.34 -1.75 -5.66
N ASP A 69 2.80 -1.79 -6.91
CA ASP A 69 3.33 -3.00 -7.54
C ASP A 69 4.82 -2.88 -7.75
N PHE A 70 5.54 -3.96 -7.47
CA PHE A 70 6.99 -4.03 -7.55
C PHE A 70 7.42 -5.21 -8.40
N TRP A 71 7.94 -4.92 -9.59
CA TRP A 71 8.24 -5.90 -10.62
C TRP A 71 9.75 -6.15 -10.70
N GLY A 72 10.10 -7.42 -10.92
CA GLY A 72 11.47 -7.85 -11.25
C GLY A 72 12.00 -8.97 -10.37
N ASP A 73 12.85 -9.80 -10.97
CA ASP A 73 13.30 -11.09 -10.43
C ASP A 73 13.97 -11.03 -9.05
N ARG A 74 14.53 -9.86 -8.68
CA ARG A 74 15.23 -9.67 -7.39
C ARG A 74 14.31 -9.37 -6.22
N VAL A 75 13.03 -9.12 -6.49
CA VAL A 75 12.07 -8.60 -5.51
C VAL A 75 10.79 -9.42 -5.51
N GLU A 76 10.34 -9.82 -6.69
CA GLU A 76 9.16 -10.65 -6.88
C GLU A 76 9.22 -11.95 -6.07
N ASN A 77 8.17 -12.27 -5.32
CA ASN A 77 8.05 -13.52 -4.57
C ASN A 77 9.20 -13.83 -3.58
N THR A 78 9.93 -12.80 -3.12
CA THR A 78 11.05 -12.95 -2.17
C THR A 78 10.83 -12.21 -0.85
N PRO A 79 11.44 -12.69 0.27
CA PRO A 79 11.49 -11.94 1.53
C PRO A 79 12.18 -10.57 1.40
N THR A 80 13.09 -10.44 0.43
CA THR A 80 13.80 -9.18 0.14
C THR A 80 12.87 -8.15 -0.49
N GLY A 81 12.02 -8.57 -1.43
CA GLY A 81 10.97 -7.72 -2.02
C GLY A 81 10.06 -7.15 -0.94
N TYR A 82 9.56 -8.02 -0.06
CA TYR A 82 8.75 -7.61 1.10
C TYR A 82 9.43 -6.52 1.94
N LYS A 83 10.69 -6.74 2.35
CA LYS A 83 11.42 -5.76 3.18
C LYS A 83 11.63 -4.43 2.46
N LYS A 84 11.89 -4.46 1.15
CA LYS A 84 12.04 -3.24 0.33
C LYS A 84 10.71 -2.50 0.20
N LEU A 85 9.64 -3.21 -0.12
CA LEU A 85 8.30 -2.63 -0.26
C LEU A 85 7.81 -2.03 1.05
N GLN A 86 8.00 -2.73 2.17
CA GLN A 86 7.66 -2.21 3.50
C GLN A 86 8.43 -0.90 3.81
N ARG A 87 9.73 -0.82 3.51
CA ARG A 87 10.53 0.40 3.72
C ARG A 87 10.06 1.55 2.83
N PHE A 88 9.74 1.25 1.56
CA PHE A 88 9.20 2.23 0.62
C PHE A 88 7.89 2.81 1.16
N LEU A 89 6.92 1.96 1.51
CA LEU A 89 5.62 2.38 2.02
C LEU A 89 5.71 3.20 3.30
N ASN A 90 6.60 2.81 4.23
CA ASN A 90 6.82 3.54 5.48
C ASN A 90 7.31 4.98 5.26
N SER A 91 7.97 5.25 4.12
CA SER A 91 8.47 6.58 3.77
C SER A 91 7.45 7.32 2.89
N PHE A 92 6.95 6.64 1.86
CA PHE A 92 6.10 7.22 0.82
C PHE A 92 4.68 7.54 1.31
N VAL A 93 4.02 6.59 1.99
CA VAL A 93 2.60 6.75 2.34
C VAL A 93 2.38 7.95 3.28
N PRO A 94 3.15 8.13 4.38
CA PRO A 94 2.96 9.29 5.26
C PRO A 94 3.21 10.64 4.56
N GLU A 95 4.18 10.69 3.65
CA GLU A 95 4.46 11.91 2.88
C GLU A 95 3.34 12.23 1.89
N GLU A 96 2.81 11.22 1.20
CA GLU A 96 1.76 11.39 0.22
C GLU A 96 0.43 11.71 0.90
N THR A 97 0.05 10.99 1.95
CA THR A 97 -1.19 11.23 2.69
C THR A 97 -1.20 12.61 3.35
N LYS A 98 -0.03 13.13 3.73
CA LYS A 98 0.11 14.51 4.25
C LYS A 98 -0.28 15.58 3.24
N LYS A 99 0.03 15.41 1.96
CA LYS A 99 -0.35 16.37 0.91
C LYS A 99 -1.87 16.51 0.79
N PHE A 100 -2.62 15.47 1.15
CA PHE A 100 -4.08 15.42 1.06
C PHE A 100 -4.80 15.58 2.41
N GLY A 101 -4.08 15.87 3.50
CA GLY A 101 -4.67 16.07 4.83
C GLY A 101 -5.17 14.77 5.49
N CYS A 102 -4.56 13.63 5.14
CA CYS A 102 -4.89 12.32 5.68
C CYS A 102 -3.83 11.86 6.71
N THR A 103 -3.62 12.67 7.75
CA THR A 103 -2.41 12.64 8.59
C THR A 103 -2.61 12.14 10.03
N HIS A 104 -3.69 11.39 10.32
CA HIS A 104 -3.91 10.92 11.69
C HIS A 104 -3.05 9.71 12.04
#